data_AF-J9GDD2-F1
#
_entry.id   AF-J9GDD2-F1
#
_cell.length_a   1.000
_cell.length_b   1.000
_cell.length_c   1.000
_cell.angle_alpha   90.00
_cell.angle_beta   90.00
_cell.angle_gamma   90.00
#
_symmetry.space_group_name_H-M   'P 1'
#
loop_
_entity.id
_entity.type
_entity.pdbx_description
1 polymer ?
#
loop_
_entity_poly.entity_id
_entity_poly.type
_entity_poly.pdbx_seq_one_letter_code
_entity_poly.pdbx_strand_id
1 'polypeptide(L)' 'MVCLMSDEEMHIVDSYLEKYKITNKSRWLRETILMFIYRNMEEDYPTLFGEHDMRR' A
#
# COMPACT_ATOMS: atom_id res chain seq x y z
N MET A 1 -1.74 -8.73 15.12
CA MET A 1 -2.59 -8.74 13.91
C MET A 1 -2.33 -10.03 13.17
N VAL A 2 -3.36 -10.81 12.87
CA VAL A 2 -3.25 -12.03 12.05
C VAL A 2 -3.87 -11.70 10.70
N CYS A 3 -3.10 -11.88 9.62
CA CYS A 3 -3.58 -11.79 8.25
C CYS A 3 -3.57 -13.21 7.69
N LEU A 4 -4.72 -13.69 7.23
CA LEU A 4 -4.84 -14.98 6.57
C LEU A 4 -4.69 -14.75 5.07
N MET A 5 -3.81 -15.52 4.44
CA MET A 5 -3.59 -15.54 3.01
C MET A 5 -3.59 -17.00 2.55
N SER A 6 -4.10 -17.26 1.36
CA SER A 6 -3.95 -18.56 0.70
C SER A 6 -2.47 -18.85 0.40
N ASP A 7 -2.16 -20.11 0.13
CA ASP A 7 -0.79 -20.52 -0.22
C ASP A 7 -0.29 -19.83 -1.50
N GLU A 8 -1.18 -19.57 -2.46
CA GLU A 8 -0.86 -18.87 -3.70
C GLU A 8 -0.49 -17.40 -3.45
N GLU A 9 -1.32 -16.69 -2.67
CA GLU A 9 -1.05 -15.30 -2.29
C GLU A 9 0.26 -15.19 -1.49
N MET A 10 0.50 -16.14 -0.57
CA MET A 10 1.73 -16.20 0.21
C MET A 10 2.95 -16.41 -0.69
N HIS A 11 2.86 -17.30 -1.69
CA HIS A 11 3.95 -17.57 -2.62
C HIS A 11 4.32 -16.34 -3.47
N ILE A 12 3.32 -15.58 -3.93
CA ILE A 12 3.54 -14.33 -4.66
C ILE A 12 4.26 -13.30 -3.78
N VAL A 13 3.80 -13.13 -2.54
CA VAL A 13 4.43 -12.22 -1.57
C VAL A 13 5.86 -12.63 -1.30
N ASP A 14 6.12 -13.92 -1.04
CA ASP A 14 7.46 -14.40 -0.70
C ASP A 14 8.44 -14.25 -1.87
N SER A 15 7.99 -14.54 -3.10
CA SER A 15 8.79 -14.32 -4.32
C SER A 15 9.15 -12.85 -4.50
N TYR A 16 8.22 -11.94 -4.20
CA TYR A 16 8.49 -10.50 -4.24
C TYR A 16 9.51 -10.09 -3.17
N LEU A 17 9.32 -10.52 -1.92
CA LEU A 17 10.22 -10.18 -0.82
C LEU A 17 11.64 -10.70 -1.06
N GLU A 18 11.76 -11.91 -1.58
CA GLU A 18 13.05 -12.51 -1.95
C GLU A 18 13.75 -11.70 -3.05
N LYS A 19 13.04 -11.38 -4.14
CA LYS A 19 13.56 -10.59 -5.26
C LYS A 19 14.16 -9.26 -4.83
N TYR A 20 13.52 -8.57 -3.87
CA TYR A 20 13.97 -7.27 -3.36
C TYR A 20 14.78 -7.36 -2.06
N LYS A 21 15.13 -8.58 -1.61
CA LYS A 21 15.92 -8.84 -0.39
C LYS A 21 15.30 -8.23 0.87
N ILE A 22 13.98 -8.24 0.95
CA ILE A 22 13.22 -7.71 2.08
C ILE A 22 13.10 -8.83 3.12
N THR A 23 13.83 -8.70 4.22
CA THR A 23 13.91 -9.75 5.25
C THR A 23 12.80 -9.65 6.30
N ASN A 24 12.21 -8.47 6.49
CA ASN A 24 11.18 -8.23 7.49
C ASN A 24 9.78 -8.14 6.85
N LYS A 25 9.17 -9.30 6.64
CA LYS A 25 7.83 -9.47 6.06
C LYS A 25 6.74 -8.68 6.80
N SER A 26 6.73 -8.75 8.14
CA SER A 26 5.71 -8.06 8.94
C SER A 26 5.84 -6.54 8.89
N ARG A 27 7.07 -6.01 8.87
CA ARG A 27 7.32 -4.59 8.68
C ARG A 27 6.84 -4.14 7.31
N TRP A 28 7.25 -4.86 6.27
CA TRP A 28 6.87 -4.56 4.89
C TRP A 28 5.35 -4.54 4.73
N LEU A 29 4.66 -5.59 5.17
CA LEU A 29 3.20 -5.67 5.06
C LEU A 29 2.51 -4.48 5.74
N ARG A 30 2.93 -4.12 6.95
CA ARG A 30 2.38 -2.98 7.68
C ARG A 30 2.60 -1.66 6.92
N GLU A 31 3.82 -1.42 6.46
CA GLU A 31 4.17 -0.18 5.75
C GLU A 31 3.46 -0.10 4.41
N THR A 32 3.36 -1.20 3.67
CA THR A 32 2.63 -1.27 2.40
C THR A 32 1.14 -0.97 2.57
N ILE A 33 0.48 -1.58 3.57
CA ILE A 33 -0.95 -1.32 3.85
C ILE A 33 -1.15 0.14 4.28
N LEU A 34 -0.33 0.65 5.19
CA LEU A 34 -0.44 2.05 5.64
C LEU A 34 -0.20 3.03 4.50
N MET A 35 0.79 2.78 3.65
CA MET A 35 1.07 3.61 2.49
C MET A 35 -0.09 3.61 1.50
N PHE A 36 -0.70 2.45 1.27
CA PHE A 36 -1.88 2.32 0.42
C PHE A 36 -3.06 3.13 0.98
N ILE A 37 -3.38 2.97 2.27
CA ILE A 37 -4.46 3.72 2.92
C ILE A 37 -4.20 5.22 2.84
N TYR A 38 -2.98 5.65 3.16
CA TYR A 38 -2.62 7.07 3.14
C TYR A 38 -2.81 7.69 1.76
N ARG A 39 -2.36 7.02 0.70
CA ARG A 39 -2.54 7.50 -0.69
C ARG A 39 -4.01 7.61 -1.09
N ASN A 40 -4.82 6.60 -0.78
CA ASN A 40 -6.26 6.67 -1.05
C ASN A 40 -6.91 7.84 -0.28
N MET A 41 -6.52 8.05 0.98
CA MET A 41 -7.02 9.16 1.77
C MET A 41 -6.60 10.54 1.21
N GLU A 42 -5.40 10.66 0.65
CA GLU A 42 -4.96 11.89 -0.03
C GLU A 42 -5.78 12.16 -1.30
N GLU A 43 -6.08 11.12 -2.09
CA GLU A 43 -6.91 11.22 -3.29
C GLU A 43 -8.37 11.60 -2.96
N ASP A 44 -8.92 11.02 -1.88
CA ASP A 44 -10.28 11.30 -1.41
C ASP A 44 -10.39 12.62 -0.62
N TYR A 45 -9.27 13.25 -0.28
CA TYR A 45 -9.28 14.46 0.53
C TYR A 45 -9.87 15.63 -0.28
N PRO A 46 -11.03 16.19 0.12
CA PRO A 46 -11.67 17.25 -0.65
C PRO A 46 -10.77 18.48 -0.65
N THR A 47 -10.23 18.83 -1.83
CA THR A 47 -9.48 20.06 -2.00
C THR A 47 -10.43 21.26 -2.02
N LEU A 48 -10.00 22.38 -1.44
CA LEU A 48 -10.81 23.62 -1.36
C LEU A 48 -11.24 24.14 -2.74
N PHE A 49 -10.49 23.76 -3.78
CA PHE A 49 -10.69 24.08 -5.18
C PHE A 49 -10.53 22.79 -5.98
N GLY A 50 -11.37 22.55 -6.99
CA GLY A 50 -11.14 21.44 -7.92
C GLY A 50 -9.92 21.71 -8.81
N GLU A 51 -9.39 20.69 -9.49
CA GLU A 51 -8.29 20.89 -10.46
C GLU A 51 -8.60 21.98 -11.51
N HIS A 52 -9.87 22.09 -11.90
CA HIS A 52 -10.36 23.11 -12.82
C HIS A 52 -10.34 24.53 -12.25
N ASP A 53 -10.45 24.68 -10.93
CA ASP A 53 -10.45 25.98 -10.26
C ASP A 53 -9.02 26.46 -9.94
N MET A 54 -8.06 25.54 -9.73
CA MET A 54 -6.65 25.89 -9.47
C MET A 54 -5.86 26.28 -10.72
N ARG A 55 -6.31 25.91 -11.92
CA ARG A 55 -5.61 26.17 -13.20
C ARG A 55 -6.06 27.46 -13.92
N ARG A 56 -6.88 28.30 -13.28
CA ARG A 56 -7.34 29.59 -13.84
C ARG A 56 -6.50 30.77 -13.36
#